data_AF-A0AAN6DDX8-F1
#
_entry.id   AF-A0AAN6DDX8-F1
#
_cell.length_a   1.000
_cell.length_b   1.000
_cell.length_c   1.000
_cell.angle_alpha   90.00
_cell.angle_beta   90.00
_cell.angle_gamma   90.00
#
_symmetry.space_group_name_H-M   'P 1'
#
loop_
_entity.id
_entity.type
_entity.pdbx_description
1 polymer ?
#
loop_
_entity_poly.entity_id
_entity_poly.type
_entity_poly.pdbx_seq_one_letter_code
_entity_poly.pdbx_strand_id
1 'polypeptide(L)'
;MSRRPQFSRQDLDSEDEDASLSDASNDSLSSLSFGALSAAQKKIDEEDKNSESESDSDGGFFEEPSKKHHSQKTKKNKHAPSETSAKKPVSKVREIPGLLDGTKYAKTKYHDIRFDSAFGKVNESEVRRNYKFLDEYRQKELEQVQSLLKDPKQRNKLSEKELQDLDYIAKSTKSRLDALKNKDLEREVIKDYKKKTGKEFVKRSDKRKLVQVARFQNMKGKQREKVLERKRKRRFGKEMRRFEQNYGDASR
;
A
#
# COMPACT_ATOMS: atom_id res chain seq x y z
N MET A 1 -7.24 9.70 -17.16
CA MET A 1 -8.49 10.16 -16.53
C MET A 1 -9.17 8.96 -15.91
N SER A 2 -9.18 8.87 -14.59
CA SER A 2 -9.84 7.80 -13.84
C SER A 2 -11.35 7.91 -14.05
N ARG A 3 -11.95 6.87 -14.64
CA ARG A 3 -13.40 6.77 -14.78
C ARG A 3 -13.99 6.57 -13.38
N ARG A 4 -14.70 7.58 -12.89
CA ARG A 4 -15.54 7.51 -11.69
C ARG A 4 -16.75 6.63 -12.04
N PRO A 5 -17.09 5.60 -11.24
CA PRO A 5 -18.32 4.86 -11.48
C PRO A 5 -19.50 5.77 -11.11
N GLN A 6 -20.40 5.97 -12.07
CA GLN A 6 -21.70 6.61 -11.87
C GLN A 6 -22.63 5.52 -11.32
N PHE A 7 -23.00 5.61 -10.04
CA PHE A 7 -24.08 4.81 -9.49
C PHE A 7 -25.40 5.53 -9.80
N SER A 8 -26.19 4.95 -10.70
CA SER A 8 -27.59 5.30 -10.94
C SER A 8 -28.40 4.97 -9.69
N ARG A 9 -29.00 6.00 -9.08
CA ARG A 9 -30.08 5.87 -8.10
C ARG A 9 -31.38 5.69 -8.85
N GLN A 10 -31.88 4.47 -8.94
CA GLN A 10 -33.31 4.16 -9.05
C GLN A 10 -33.50 2.64 -8.98
N ASP A 11 -34.57 2.26 -8.29
CA ASP A 11 -35.14 0.91 -8.18
C ASP A 11 -34.52 0.01 -7.10
N LEU A 12 -35.09 0.01 -5.89
CA LEU A 12 -36.12 -0.96 -5.50
C LEU A 12 -36.44 -0.83 -4.01
N ASP A 13 -37.70 -0.49 -3.80
CA ASP A 13 -38.46 -0.54 -2.56
C ASP A 13 -38.72 -2.03 -2.24
N SER A 14 -38.21 -2.51 -1.10
CA SER A 14 -38.58 -3.80 -0.54
C SER A 14 -38.61 -3.65 0.98
N GLU A 15 -39.80 -3.42 1.50
CA GLU A 15 -40.15 -3.63 2.89
C GLU A 15 -39.94 -5.12 3.22
N ASP A 16 -39.13 -5.40 4.23
CA ASP A 16 -39.22 -6.65 5.00
C ASP A 16 -38.95 -6.27 6.47
N GLU A 17 -40.03 -6.26 7.24
CA GLU A 17 -39.98 -6.44 8.69
C GLU A 17 -39.51 -7.88 8.98
N ASP A 18 -38.46 -8.06 9.79
CA ASP A 18 -38.52 -9.04 10.89
C ASP A 18 -37.30 -9.05 11.83
N ALA A 19 -37.63 -9.31 13.10
CA ALA A 19 -36.83 -9.94 14.15
C ALA A 19 -35.61 -9.22 14.74
N SER A 20 -35.86 -8.56 15.87
CA SER A 20 -34.91 -8.36 16.96
C SER A 20 -34.32 -9.69 17.46
N LEU A 21 -33.03 -9.95 17.22
CA LEU A 21 -32.26 -10.99 17.89
C LEU A 21 -31.15 -10.39 18.77
N SER A 22 -31.34 -10.58 20.07
CA SER A 22 -30.43 -10.49 21.23
C SER A 22 -28.94 -10.13 21.02
N ASP A 23 -28.56 -9.00 21.63
CA ASP A 23 -27.20 -8.51 21.90
C ASP A 23 -26.49 -9.27 23.04
N ALA A 24 -26.60 -10.61 23.08
CA ALA A 24 -26.07 -11.43 24.18
C ALA A 24 -24.85 -12.29 23.81
N SER A 25 -24.33 -12.19 22.58
CA SER A 25 -23.30 -13.10 22.06
C SER A 25 -21.90 -12.49 21.91
N ASN A 26 -21.75 -11.16 22.03
CA ASN A 26 -20.46 -10.49 21.84
C ASN A 26 -19.48 -10.73 23.00
N ASP A 27 -19.96 -10.94 24.22
CA ASP A 27 -19.10 -11.12 25.40
C ASP A 27 -18.42 -12.52 25.43
N SER A 28 -19.08 -13.52 24.82
CA SER A 28 -18.54 -14.86 24.65
C SER A 28 -17.37 -14.89 23.65
N LEU A 29 -17.45 -14.09 22.58
CA LEU A 29 -16.40 -14.01 21.55
C LEU A 29 -15.11 -13.34 22.05
N SER A 30 -15.19 -12.41 23.00
CA SER A 30 -14.04 -11.77 23.64
C SER A 30 -13.28 -12.69 24.61
N SER A 31 -13.91 -13.76 25.11
CA SER A 31 -13.28 -14.73 26.02
C SER A 31 -12.45 -15.80 25.28
N LEU A 32 -12.62 -15.93 23.97
CA LEU A 32 -11.95 -16.94 23.16
C LEU A 32 -10.52 -16.53 22.84
N SER A 33 -9.57 -17.37 23.25
CA SER A 33 -8.16 -17.15 22.92
C SER A 33 -7.92 -17.31 21.41
N PHE A 34 -7.01 -16.50 20.86
CA PHE A 34 -6.61 -16.56 19.44
C PHE A 34 -6.16 -17.98 19.00
N GLY A 35 -5.62 -18.78 19.93
CA GLY A 35 -5.25 -20.18 19.66
C GLY A 35 -6.46 -21.08 19.45
N ALA A 36 -7.55 -20.89 20.21
CA ALA A 36 -8.79 -21.64 20.05
C ALA A 36 -9.48 -21.32 18.71
N LEU A 37 -9.47 -20.05 18.30
CA LEU A 37 -9.98 -19.62 17.00
C LEU A 37 -9.18 -20.23 15.84
N SER A 38 -7.85 -20.23 15.93
CA SER A 38 -7.00 -20.86 14.90
C SER A 38 -7.18 -22.37 14.84
N ALA A 39 -7.46 -23.04 15.96
CA ALA A 39 -7.73 -24.48 16.00
C ALA A 39 -9.11 -24.83 15.42
N ALA A 40 -10.14 -24.03 15.71
CA ALA A 40 -11.48 -24.20 15.15
C ALA A 40 -11.49 -24.00 13.63
N GLN A 41 -10.79 -22.97 13.14
CA GLN A 41 -10.67 -22.72 11.69
C GLN A 41 -10.03 -23.90 10.95
N LYS A 42 -9.01 -24.53 11.53
CA LYS A 42 -8.38 -25.72 10.94
C LYS A 42 -9.30 -26.93 10.89
N LYS A 43 -10.19 -27.12 11.87
CA LYS A 43 -11.15 -28.23 11.87
C LYS A 43 -12.21 -28.07 10.79
N ILE A 44 -12.70 -26.85 10.59
CA ILE A 44 -13.66 -26.54 9.52
C ILE A 44 -13.03 -26.81 8.14
N ASP A 45 -11.77 -26.37 7.93
CA ASP A 45 -11.03 -26.63 6.69
C ASP A 45 -10.76 -28.14 6.44
N GLU A 46 -10.75 -28.97 7.48
CA GLU A 46 -10.58 -30.43 7.38
C GLU A 46 -11.92 -31.16 7.15
N GLU A 47 -13.02 -30.65 7.73
CA GLU A 47 -14.38 -31.19 7.52
C GLU A 47 -14.90 -30.88 6.11
N ASP A 48 -14.67 -29.67 5.58
CA ASP A 48 -15.03 -29.29 4.21
C ASP A 48 -14.28 -30.11 3.15
N LYS A 49 -13.13 -30.69 3.50
CA LYS A 49 -12.38 -31.59 2.60
C LYS A 49 -12.85 -33.04 2.63
N ASN A 50 -13.61 -33.44 3.63
CA ASN A 50 -14.12 -34.80 3.77
C ASN A 50 -15.57 -34.95 3.29
N SER A 51 -16.32 -33.86 3.08
CA SER A 51 -17.70 -33.87 2.59
C SER A 51 -17.83 -33.85 1.05
N GLU A 52 -16.76 -33.64 0.30
CA GLU A 52 -16.78 -33.57 -1.18
C GLU A 52 -16.62 -34.93 -1.90
N SER A 53 -16.81 -36.08 -1.24
CA SER A 53 -16.59 -37.41 -1.87
C SER A 53 -17.85 -38.19 -2.29
N GLU A 54 -19.07 -37.73 -2.04
CA GLU A 54 -20.28 -38.52 -2.37
C GLU A 54 -21.47 -37.64 -2.80
N SER A 55 -21.57 -37.29 -4.09
CA SER A 55 -22.87 -37.18 -4.80
C SER A 55 -22.70 -36.93 -6.31
N ASP A 56 -23.29 -37.81 -7.11
CA ASP A 56 -23.44 -37.74 -8.56
C ASP A 56 -24.53 -36.73 -9.00
N SER A 57 -24.26 -36.03 -10.11
CA SER A 57 -25.20 -35.55 -11.16
C SER A 57 -26.30 -34.50 -10.85
N ASP A 58 -26.09 -33.24 -11.30
CA ASP A 58 -26.78 -32.59 -12.46
C ASP A 58 -26.84 -31.04 -12.36
N GLY A 59 -26.57 -30.38 -13.50
CA GLY A 59 -26.95 -29.01 -13.92
C GLY A 59 -26.89 -27.80 -12.96
N GLY A 60 -25.96 -26.86 -13.19
CA GLY A 60 -26.10 -25.50 -12.62
C GLY A 60 -24.92 -24.53 -12.83
N PHE A 61 -24.96 -23.79 -13.93
CA PHE A 61 -24.09 -22.69 -14.33
C PHE A 61 -23.85 -21.60 -13.26
N PHE A 62 -22.72 -21.65 -12.54
CA PHE A 62 -21.95 -20.48 -12.08
C PHE A 62 -20.55 -20.90 -11.57
N GLU A 63 -19.49 -20.73 -12.36
CA GLU A 63 -18.12 -20.98 -11.90
C GLU A 63 -17.41 -19.65 -11.61
N GLU A 64 -17.22 -19.36 -10.32
CA GLU A 64 -16.11 -18.55 -9.81
C GLU A 64 -14.77 -19.26 -10.09
N PRO A 65 -13.63 -18.55 -10.11
CA PRO A 65 -12.38 -19.07 -10.65
C PRO A 65 -11.77 -20.17 -9.75
N SER A 66 -12.06 -21.42 -10.10
CA SER A 66 -11.49 -22.61 -9.50
C SER A 66 -9.99 -22.72 -9.78
N LYS A 67 -9.27 -23.23 -8.77
CA LYS A 67 -7.82 -23.38 -8.73
C LYS A 67 -7.35 -24.22 -9.92
N LYS A 68 -6.28 -23.77 -10.58
CA LYS A 68 -5.68 -24.42 -11.76
C LYS A 68 -5.34 -25.89 -11.50
N HIS A 69 -6.26 -26.80 -11.83
CA HIS A 69 -5.91 -28.17 -12.15
C HIS A 69 -5.13 -28.16 -13.46
N HIS A 70 -3.86 -28.55 -13.42
CA HIS A 70 -3.11 -28.88 -14.62
C HIS A 70 -3.74 -30.14 -15.22
N SER A 71 -4.73 -29.96 -16.10
CA SER A 71 -5.18 -31.03 -16.97
C SER A 71 -3.97 -31.51 -17.77
N GLN A 72 -3.65 -32.79 -17.58
CA GLN A 72 -2.61 -33.47 -18.33
C GLN A 72 -2.94 -33.36 -19.81
N LYS A 73 -2.24 -32.48 -20.52
CA LYS A 73 -2.40 -32.33 -21.97
C LYS A 73 -2.01 -33.65 -22.60
N THR A 74 -2.99 -34.35 -23.16
CA THR A 74 -2.75 -35.49 -24.04
C THR A 74 -1.77 -35.05 -25.13
N LYS A 75 -0.68 -35.81 -25.29
CA LYS A 75 0.40 -35.47 -26.21
C LYS A 75 -0.12 -35.60 -27.65
N LYS A 76 -0.50 -34.47 -28.26
CA LYS A 76 -0.78 -34.40 -29.70
C LYS A 76 0.51 -34.72 -30.46
N ASN A 77 0.41 -35.45 -31.59
CA ASN A 77 1.54 -35.77 -32.44
C ASN A 77 2.32 -34.51 -32.85
N LYS A 78 3.65 -34.61 -32.95
CA LYS A 78 4.56 -33.47 -33.24
C LYS A 78 4.24 -32.74 -34.55
N HIS A 79 3.54 -33.40 -35.47
CA HIS A 79 3.16 -32.88 -36.78
C HIS A 79 1.67 -32.48 -36.88
N ALA A 80 0.93 -32.50 -35.76
CA ALA A 80 -0.47 -32.08 -35.76
C ALA A 80 -0.58 -30.54 -35.62
N PRO A 81 -1.46 -29.88 -36.41
CA PRO A 81 -1.71 -28.45 -36.25
C PRO A 81 -2.29 -28.15 -34.86
N SER A 82 -1.85 -27.05 -34.24
CA SER A 82 -2.37 -26.59 -32.96
C SER A 82 -3.52 -25.60 -33.16
N GLU A 83 -4.72 -25.97 -32.71
CA GLU A 83 -5.85 -25.04 -32.64
C GLU A 83 -5.64 -24.00 -31.55
N THR A 84 -5.91 -22.73 -31.87
CA THR A 84 -5.91 -21.63 -30.91
C THR A 84 -7.25 -20.90 -30.99
N SER A 85 -7.80 -20.51 -29.84
CA SER A 85 -9.08 -19.80 -29.79
C SER A 85 -8.94 -18.39 -30.37
N ALA A 86 -9.85 -18.02 -31.29
CA ALA A 86 -9.95 -16.67 -31.84
C ALA A 86 -10.28 -15.60 -30.78
N LYS A 87 -10.78 -16.00 -29.60
CA LYS A 87 -11.05 -15.10 -28.47
C LYS A 87 -9.79 -14.76 -27.66
N LYS A 88 -8.67 -15.46 -27.89
CA LYS A 88 -7.44 -15.21 -27.16
C LYS A 88 -6.80 -13.92 -27.69
N PRO A 89 -6.63 -12.88 -26.86
CA PRO A 89 -6.03 -11.63 -27.30
C PRO A 89 -4.57 -11.85 -27.72
N VAL A 90 -4.15 -11.15 -28.78
CA VAL A 90 -2.77 -11.20 -29.28
C VAL A 90 -1.82 -10.56 -28.27
N SER A 91 -0.68 -11.19 -28.00
CA SER A 91 0.28 -10.74 -26.99
C SER A 91 1.02 -9.45 -27.35
N LYS A 92 1.27 -9.21 -28.64
CA LYS A 92 1.94 -8.00 -29.14
C LYS A 92 1.35 -7.58 -30.48
N VAL A 93 0.80 -6.37 -30.53
CA VAL A 93 0.39 -5.73 -31.78
C VAL A 93 1.63 -5.04 -32.38
N ARG A 94 1.91 -5.26 -33.67
CA ARG A 94 3.00 -4.58 -34.37
C ARG A 94 2.70 -3.09 -34.49
N GLU A 95 3.70 -2.24 -34.22
CA GLU A 95 3.58 -0.79 -34.39
C GLU A 95 3.67 -0.46 -35.89
N ILE A 96 2.51 -0.42 -36.55
CA ILE A 96 2.41 0.00 -37.95
C ILE A 96 2.21 1.52 -37.96
N PRO A 97 3.09 2.30 -38.63
CA PRO A 97 2.94 3.74 -38.72
C PRO A 97 1.59 4.10 -39.36
N GLY A 98 0.82 4.98 -38.71
CA GLY A 98 -0.52 5.39 -39.13
C GLY A 98 -1.68 4.56 -38.57
N LEU A 99 -1.46 3.33 -38.07
CA LEU A 99 -2.53 2.49 -37.51
C LEU A 99 -2.77 2.73 -36.01
N LEU A 100 -1.75 3.20 -35.29
CA LEU A 100 -1.84 3.47 -33.86
C LEU A 100 -2.53 4.80 -33.56
N ASP A 101 -2.59 5.74 -34.51
CA ASP A 101 -3.21 7.05 -34.35
C ASP A 101 -4.70 6.90 -34.03
N GLY A 102 -5.11 7.25 -32.80
CA GLY A 102 -6.49 7.12 -32.32
C GLY A 102 -6.77 5.87 -31.45
N THR A 103 -5.78 4.99 -31.26
CA THR A 103 -5.91 3.86 -30.32
C THR A 103 -5.46 4.24 -28.91
N LYS A 104 -5.84 3.45 -27.90
CA LYS A 104 -5.34 3.59 -26.50
C LYS A 104 -3.82 3.42 -26.36
N TYR A 105 -3.14 2.93 -27.40
CA TYR A 105 -1.69 2.73 -27.45
C TYR A 105 -1.00 3.81 -28.32
N ALA A 106 -1.75 4.73 -28.93
CA ALA A 106 -1.17 5.90 -29.58
C ALA A 106 -0.46 6.74 -28.53
N LYS A 107 0.82 7.04 -28.73
CA LYS A 107 1.42 8.20 -28.07
C LYS A 107 0.65 9.42 -28.60
N THR A 108 -0.04 10.13 -27.72
CA THR A 108 -0.91 11.25 -28.11
C THR A 108 -0.10 12.26 -28.92
N LYS A 109 -0.52 12.63 -30.13
CA LYS A 109 0.17 13.66 -30.94
C LYS A 109 0.33 14.98 -30.17
N TYR A 110 -0.60 15.25 -29.26
CA TYR A 110 -0.51 16.32 -28.27
C TYR A 110 0.30 15.84 -27.07
N HIS A 111 1.60 16.14 -27.07
CA HIS A 111 2.41 16.10 -25.86
C HIS A 111 2.25 17.47 -25.19
N ASP A 112 1.73 17.49 -23.96
CA ASP A 112 1.76 18.72 -23.17
C ASP A 112 3.23 19.08 -22.95
N ILE A 113 3.64 20.22 -23.51
CA ILE A 113 5.02 20.73 -23.50
C ILE A 113 5.58 20.75 -22.07
N ARG A 114 4.72 21.00 -21.07
CA ARG A 114 5.12 21.02 -19.65
C ARG A 114 5.61 19.67 -19.14
N PHE A 115 5.18 18.58 -19.77
CA PHE A 115 5.50 17.21 -19.41
C PHE A 115 6.28 16.50 -20.52
N ASP A 116 6.73 17.22 -21.54
CA ASP A 116 7.55 16.63 -22.58
C ASP A 116 8.94 16.31 -22.03
N SER A 117 9.35 15.07 -22.25
CA SER A 117 10.63 14.53 -21.80
C SER A 117 11.84 15.20 -22.43
N ALA A 118 11.65 15.88 -23.56
CA ALA A 118 12.69 16.68 -24.23
C ALA A 118 13.22 17.82 -23.35
N PHE A 119 12.38 18.39 -22.46
CA PHE A 119 12.81 19.47 -21.54
C PHE A 119 13.62 18.97 -20.33
N GLY A 120 13.83 17.65 -20.21
CA GLY A 120 14.67 17.06 -19.17
C GLY A 120 14.02 17.00 -17.78
N LYS A 121 14.84 16.72 -16.77
CA LYS A 121 14.39 16.57 -15.38
C LYS A 121 14.45 17.91 -14.66
N VAL A 122 13.45 18.19 -13.84
CA VAL A 122 13.37 19.41 -13.04
C VAL A 122 14.48 19.45 -11.99
N ASN A 123 15.17 20.60 -11.88
CA ASN A 123 16.11 20.89 -10.82
C ASN A 123 15.39 21.01 -9.47
N GLU A 124 15.31 19.90 -8.72
CA GLU A 124 14.57 19.85 -7.45
C GLU A 124 15.07 20.86 -6.41
N SER A 125 16.36 21.25 -6.45
CA SER A 125 16.96 22.23 -5.55
C SER A 125 16.46 23.65 -5.81
N GLU A 126 16.34 24.03 -7.07
CA GLU A 126 15.86 25.36 -7.49
C GLU A 126 14.36 25.49 -7.19
N VAL A 127 13.57 24.48 -7.54
CA VAL A 127 12.15 24.41 -7.19
C VAL A 127 11.96 24.50 -5.69
N ARG A 128 12.78 23.79 -4.89
CA ARG A 128 12.68 23.86 -3.44
C ARG A 128 12.94 25.26 -2.89
N ARG A 129 13.86 26.02 -3.49
CA ARG A 129 14.16 27.41 -3.11
C ARG A 129 13.03 28.35 -3.51
N ASN A 130 12.58 28.29 -4.76
CA ASN A 130 11.56 29.18 -5.31
C ASN A 130 10.22 29.02 -4.59
N TYR A 131 9.87 27.79 -4.20
CA TYR A 131 8.60 27.48 -3.55
C TYR A 131 8.75 27.21 -2.04
N LYS A 132 9.83 27.69 -1.41
CA LYS A 132 10.04 27.52 0.04
C LYS A 132 8.94 28.16 0.87
N PHE A 133 8.41 29.30 0.41
CA PHE A 133 7.33 30.03 1.08
C PHE A 133 6.07 29.18 1.30
N LEU A 134 5.77 28.22 0.41
CA LEU A 134 4.59 27.35 0.55
C LEU A 134 4.59 26.53 1.84
N ASP A 135 5.75 26.30 2.46
CA ASP A 135 5.79 25.59 3.74
C ASP A 135 5.22 26.43 4.88
N GLU A 136 5.43 27.74 4.85
CA GLU A 136 4.87 28.67 5.84
C GLU A 136 3.35 28.72 5.70
N TYR A 137 2.84 28.77 4.46
CA TYR A 137 1.40 28.70 4.19
C TYR A 137 0.79 27.39 4.70
N ARG A 138 1.40 26.24 4.39
CA ARG A 138 0.92 24.93 4.85
C ARG A 138 0.97 24.80 6.38
N GLN A 139 1.97 25.40 7.03
CA GLN A 139 2.05 25.41 8.49
C GLN A 139 0.90 26.22 9.11
N LYS A 140 0.65 27.43 8.60
CA LYS A 140 -0.48 28.26 9.03
C LYS A 140 -1.83 27.58 8.81
N GLU A 141 -2.03 26.96 7.64
CA GLU A 141 -3.24 26.19 7.32
C GLU A 141 -3.43 25.03 8.31
N LEU A 142 -2.37 24.26 8.57
CA LEU A 142 -2.39 23.15 9.53
C LEU A 142 -2.68 23.63 10.96
N GLU A 143 -2.16 24.78 11.37
CA GLU A 143 -2.47 25.39 12.67
C GLU A 143 -3.95 25.79 12.76
N GLN A 144 -4.50 26.41 11.72
CA GLN A 144 -5.91 26.78 11.64
C GLN A 144 -6.84 25.54 11.69
N VAL A 145 -6.55 24.51 10.90
CA VAL A 145 -7.34 23.27 10.91
C VAL A 145 -7.25 22.60 12.29
N GLN A 146 -6.07 22.60 12.92
CA GLN A 146 -5.91 22.03 14.26
C GLN A 146 -6.60 22.85 15.35
N SER A 147 -6.64 24.18 15.26
CA SER A 147 -7.37 25.01 16.22
C SER A 147 -8.88 24.72 16.12
N LEU A 148 -9.41 24.65 14.89
CA LEU A 148 -10.82 24.29 14.67
C LEU A 148 -11.16 22.91 15.24
N LEU A 149 -10.27 21.93 15.10
CA LEU A 149 -10.49 20.58 15.61
C LEU A 149 -10.39 20.49 17.15
N LYS A 150 -9.59 21.36 17.77
CA LYS A 150 -9.42 21.44 19.23
C LYS A 150 -10.54 22.22 19.92
N ASP A 151 -11.06 23.25 19.27
CA ASP A 151 -12.08 24.12 19.85
C ASP A 151 -13.45 23.41 19.90
N PRO A 152 -13.95 23.01 21.08
CA PRO A 152 -15.17 22.21 21.19
C PRO A 152 -16.40 22.95 20.65
N LYS A 153 -16.41 24.29 20.75
CA LYS A 153 -17.49 25.15 20.25
C LYS A 153 -17.61 25.15 18.73
N GLN A 154 -16.48 25.03 18.01
CA GLN A 154 -16.47 24.98 16.55
C GLN A 154 -16.70 23.54 16.09
N ARG A 155 -16.06 22.59 16.77
CA ARG A 155 -16.21 21.16 16.52
C ARG A 155 -17.66 20.69 16.62
N ASN A 156 -18.42 21.14 17.62
CA ASN A 156 -19.81 20.74 17.82
C ASN A 156 -20.79 21.34 16.78
N LYS A 157 -20.36 22.35 16.01
CA LYS A 157 -21.16 22.94 14.94
C LYS A 157 -21.01 22.20 13.61
N LEU A 158 -19.95 21.40 13.48
CA LEU A 158 -19.62 20.67 12.27
C LEU A 158 -20.24 19.27 12.30
N SER A 159 -20.63 18.80 11.13
CA SER A 159 -21.06 17.42 10.96
C SER A 159 -19.90 16.44 11.16
N GLU A 160 -20.21 15.20 11.50
CA GLU A 160 -19.19 14.16 11.69
C GLU A 160 -18.33 13.95 10.42
N LYS A 161 -18.94 14.07 9.24
CA LYS A 161 -18.23 13.96 7.96
C LYS A 161 -17.20 15.08 7.77
N GLU A 162 -17.58 16.32 8.06
CA GLU A 162 -16.68 17.47 7.97
C GLU A 162 -15.51 17.33 8.96
N LEU A 163 -15.77 16.79 10.16
CA LEU A 163 -14.71 16.54 11.14
C LEU A 163 -13.70 15.48 10.65
N GLN A 164 -14.19 14.41 10.01
CA GLN A 164 -13.32 13.40 9.42
C GLN A 164 -12.50 13.97 8.26
N ASP A 165 -13.09 14.81 7.41
CA ASP A 165 -12.40 15.47 6.31
C ASP A 165 -11.31 16.43 6.82
N LEU A 166 -11.62 17.24 7.84
CA LEU A 166 -10.64 18.14 8.46
C LEU A 166 -9.49 17.39 9.12
N ASP A 167 -9.76 16.28 9.81
CA ASP A 167 -8.72 15.43 10.39
C ASP A 167 -7.86 14.77 9.31
N TYR A 168 -8.48 14.33 8.20
CA TYR A 168 -7.76 13.81 7.04
C TYR A 168 -6.84 14.87 6.42
N ILE A 169 -7.34 16.10 6.23
CA ILE A 169 -6.57 17.23 5.73
C ILE A 169 -5.41 17.54 6.67
N ALA A 170 -5.65 17.62 7.98
CA ALA A 170 -4.61 17.87 8.98
C ALA A 170 -3.51 16.77 8.96
N LYS A 171 -3.90 15.50 8.89
CA LYS A 171 -2.96 14.37 8.84
C LYS A 171 -2.15 14.36 7.54
N SER A 172 -2.80 14.59 6.40
CA SER A 172 -2.16 14.57 5.08
C SER A 172 -1.19 15.75 4.90
N THR A 173 -1.58 16.96 5.28
CA THR A 173 -0.73 18.16 5.26
C THR A 173 0.47 18.01 6.20
N LYS A 174 0.27 17.50 7.41
CA LYS A 174 1.35 17.21 8.37
C LYS A 174 2.35 16.21 7.81
N SER A 175 1.85 15.08 7.29
CA SER A 175 2.67 14.03 6.69
C SER A 175 3.51 14.58 5.53
N ARG A 176 2.91 15.42 4.68
CA ARG A 176 3.61 16.06 3.55
C ARG A 176 4.72 17.00 4.02
N LEU A 177 4.46 17.83 5.04
CA LEU A 177 5.46 18.71 5.62
C LEU A 177 6.61 17.93 6.27
N ASP A 178 6.30 16.87 7.01
CA ASP A 178 7.31 16.01 7.64
C ASP A 178 8.16 15.28 6.59
N ALA A 179 7.57 14.83 5.49
CA ALA A 179 8.29 14.24 4.37
C ALA A 179 9.26 15.24 3.71
N LEU A 180 8.84 16.50 3.54
CA LEU A 180 9.70 17.56 3.01
C LEU A 180 10.86 17.89 3.95
N LYS A 181 10.58 18.07 5.25
CA LYS A 181 11.61 18.29 6.28
C LYS A 181 12.63 17.15 6.29
N ASN A 182 12.16 15.90 6.21
CA ASN A 182 13.04 14.74 6.13
C ASN A 182 13.94 14.74 4.88
N LYS A 183 13.41 15.14 3.72
CA LYS A 183 14.20 15.27 2.48
C LYS A 183 15.23 16.38 2.56
N ASP A 184 14.89 17.51 3.19
CA ASP A 184 15.82 18.62 3.36
C ASP A 184 16.95 18.27 4.33
N LEU A 185 16.63 17.64 5.46
CA LEU A 185 17.63 17.10 6.39
C LEU A 185 18.57 16.11 5.69
N GLU A 186 18.05 15.24 4.83
CA GLU A 186 18.88 14.32 4.05
C GLU A 186 19.87 15.06 3.14
N ARG A 187 19.40 16.10 2.43
CA ARG A 187 20.21 16.91 1.54
C ARG A 187 21.29 17.68 2.30
N GLU A 188 20.93 18.28 3.44
CA GLU A 188 21.84 19.05 4.30
C GLU A 188 22.95 18.17 4.86
N VAL A 189 22.60 17.03 5.46
CA VAL A 189 23.58 16.09 6.02
C VAL A 189 24.58 15.59 4.96
N ILE A 190 24.09 15.30 3.76
CA ILE A 190 24.94 14.89 2.65
C ILE A 190 25.82 16.06 2.20
N LYS A 191 25.27 17.27 2.08
CA LYS A 191 26.01 18.47 1.68
C LYS A 191 27.13 18.78 2.67
N ASP A 192 26.84 18.72 3.96
CA ASP A 192 27.81 18.96 5.04
C ASP A 192 28.91 17.90 5.05
N TYR A 193 28.55 16.63 4.86
CA TYR A 193 29.53 15.55 4.76
C TYR A 193 30.46 15.73 3.54
N LYS A 194 29.91 16.10 2.38
CA LYS A 194 30.72 16.39 1.19
C LYS A 194 31.65 17.58 1.42
N LYS A 195 31.15 18.65 2.05
CA LYS A 195 31.96 19.83 2.40
C LYS A 195 33.12 19.48 3.35
N LYS A 196 32.87 18.65 4.36
CA LYS A 196 33.88 18.24 5.35
C LYS A 196 34.94 17.30 4.78
N THR A 197 34.55 16.39 3.88
CA THR A 197 35.45 15.36 3.35
C THR A 197 36.10 15.74 2.02
N GLY A 198 35.63 16.82 1.37
CA GLY A 198 36.03 17.18 0.01
C GLY A 198 35.55 16.20 -1.07
N LYS A 199 34.80 15.15 -0.71
CA LYS A 199 34.35 14.12 -1.64
C LYS A 199 33.14 14.60 -2.43
N GLU A 200 33.22 14.52 -3.75
CA GLU A 200 32.11 14.86 -4.64
C GLU A 200 30.98 13.82 -4.58
N PHE A 201 31.33 12.55 -4.39
CA PHE A 201 30.40 11.42 -4.40
C PHE A 201 30.41 10.64 -3.09
N VAL A 202 29.22 10.25 -2.62
CA VAL A 202 29.03 9.46 -1.41
C VAL A 202 28.24 8.20 -1.79
N LYS A 203 28.73 7.04 -1.35
CA LYS A 203 28.05 5.75 -1.59
C LYS A 203 26.65 5.77 -0.99
N ARG A 204 25.70 5.04 -1.60
CA ARG A 204 24.31 4.96 -1.12
C ARG A 204 24.22 4.40 0.31
N SER A 205 25.07 3.43 0.66
CA SER A 205 25.18 2.87 2.02
C SER A 205 25.54 3.94 3.04
N ASP A 206 26.49 4.80 2.69
CA ASP A 206 27.06 5.76 3.61
C ASP A 206 26.13 6.96 3.77
N LYS A 207 25.48 7.40 2.69
CA LYS A 207 24.36 8.36 2.75
C LYS A 207 23.29 7.91 3.75
N ARG A 208 22.84 6.65 3.66
CA ARG A 208 21.84 6.09 4.57
C ARG A 208 22.31 6.10 6.03
N LYS A 209 23.57 5.72 6.29
CA LYS A 209 24.15 5.75 7.64
C LYS A 209 24.20 7.17 8.20
N LEU A 210 24.70 8.13 7.42
CA LEU A 210 24.81 9.54 7.81
C LEU A 210 23.44 10.12 8.18
N VAL A 211 22.44 9.92 7.31
CA VAL A 211 21.06 10.35 7.54
C VAL A 211 20.48 9.68 8.80
N GLN A 212 20.72 8.39 9.00
CA GLN A 212 20.22 7.68 10.18
C GLN A 212 20.84 8.21 11.48
N VAL A 213 22.13 8.52 11.48
CA VAL A 213 22.82 9.13 12.62
C VAL A 213 22.23 10.51 12.92
N ALA A 214 22.08 11.36 11.90
CA ALA A 214 21.49 12.68 12.05
C ALA A 214 20.05 12.63 12.57
N ARG A 215 19.21 11.74 12.01
CA ARG A 215 17.84 11.50 12.52
C ARG A 215 17.85 11.08 13.98
N PHE A 216 18.75 10.17 14.36
CA PHE A 216 18.86 9.71 15.74
C PHE A 216 19.29 10.84 16.69
N GLN A 217 20.21 11.70 16.26
CA GLN A 217 20.66 12.88 17.00
C GLN A 217 19.60 13.99 17.09
N ASN A 218 18.62 14.02 16.20
CA ASN A 218 17.51 14.98 16.23
C ASN A 218 16.26 14.47 16.97
N MET A 219 16.18 13.17 17.26
CA MET A 219 15.05 12.60 18.03
C MET A 219 15.07 13.03 19.51
N LYS A 220 13.93 13.00 20.20
CA LYS A 220 13.85 13.22 21.65
C LYS A 220 14.42 12.04 22.45
N GLY A 221 14.91 12.26 23.67
CA GLY A 221 15.52 11.20 24.53
C GLY A 221 14.66 9.94 24.66
N LYS A 222 13.41 10.08 25.12
CA LYS A 222 12.44 8.97 25.22
C LYS A 222 12.23 8.22 23.89
N GLN A 223 12.25 8.94 22.76
CA GLN A 223 12.11 8.33 21.43
C GLN A 223 13.36 7.56 21.04
N ARG A 224 14.56 8.10 21.33
CA ARG A 224 15.85 7.44 21.09
C ARG A 224 15.93 6.13 21.86
N GLU A 225 15.60 6.14 23.15
CA GLU A 225 15.57 4.96 24.00
C GLU A 225 14.63 3.89 23.44
N LYS A 226 13.39 4.26 23.11
CA LYS A 226 12.41 3.34 22.51
C LYS A 226 12.91 2.73 21.19
N VAL A 227 13.61 3.51 20.36
CA VAL A 227 14.21 3.02 19.11
C VAL A 227 15.37 2.06 19.39
N LEU A 228 16.23 2.36 20.35
CA LEU A 228 17.32 1.48 20.77
C LEU A 228 16.79 0.18 21.38
N GLU A 229 15.78 0.26 22.23
CA GLU A 229 15.14 -0.90 22.86
C GLU A 229 14.52 -1.83 21.81
N ARG A 230 13.72 -1.29 20.86
CA ARG A 230 13.20 -2.07 19.72
C ARG A 230 14.32 -2.70 18.90
N LYS A 231 15.44 -1.98 18.71
CA LYS A 231 16.61 -2.51 17.99
C LYS A 231 17.31 -3.63 18.79
N ARG A 232 17.40 -3.52 20.12
CA ARG A 232 17.92 -4.57 21.02
C ARG A 232 17.03 -5.81 20.96
N LYS A 233 15.71 -5.66 21.16
CA LYS A 233 14.73 -6.76 21.05
C LYS A 233 14.79 -7.47 19.69
N ARG A 234 14.87 -6.71 18.59
CA ARG A 234 14.96 -7.28 17.24
C ARG A 234 16.31 -7.97 16.97
N ARG A 235 17.40 -7.54 17.60
CA ARG A 235 18.70 -8.23 17.52
C ARG A 235 18.67 -9.51 18.32
N PHE A 236 18.21 -9.45 19.56
CA PHE A 236 18.04 -10.59 20.44
C PHE A 236 17.18 -11.68 19.79
N GLY A 237 16.02 -11.35 19.20
CA GLY A 237 15.19 -12.33 18.50
C GLY A 237 15.84 -12.94 17.24
N LYS A 238 16.76 -12.22 16.58
CA LYS A 238 17.54 -12.78 15.46
C LYS A 238 18.67 -13.67 15.93
N GLU A 239 19.32 -13.30 17.03
CA GLU A 239 20.36 -14.10 17.68
C GLU A 239 19.74 -15.41 18.15
N MET A 240 18.63 -15.38 18.88
CA MET A 240 17.91 -16.59 19.32
C MET A 240 17.51 -17.48 18.14
N ARG A 241 16.93 -16.92 17.07
CA ARG A 241 16.62 -17.69 15.86
C ARG A 241 17.86 -18.31 15.20
N ARG A 242 19.01 -17.61 15.21
CA ARG A 242 20.27 -18.15 14.67
C ARG A 242 20.85 -19.23 15.58
N PHE A 243 20.74 -19.07 16.89
CA PHE A 243 21.09 -20.09 17.86
C PHE A 243 20.24 -21.35 17.63
N GLU A 244 18.91 -21.24 17.56
CA GLU A 244 18.04 -22.39 17.27
C GLU A 244 18.40 -23.09 15.95
N GLN A 245 18.68 -22.34 14.88
CA GLN A 245 19.06 -22.91 13.58
C GLN A 245 20.41 -23.65 13.65
N ASN A 246 21.43 -23.06 14.27
CA ASN A 246 22.76 -23.66 14.33
C ASN A 246 22.82 -24.90 15.23
N TYR A 247 22.02 -24.94 16.31
CA TYR A 247 21.99 -26.08 17.24
C TYR A 247 20.98 -27.16 16.82
N GLY A 248 19.91 -26.79 16.09
CA GLY A 248 18.96 -27.74 15.50
C GLY A 248 19.53 -28.54 14.31
N ASP A 249 20.42 -27.93 13.53
CA ASP A 249 21.15 -28.63 12.44
C ASP A 249 22.30 -29.51 12.98
N ALA A 250 22.84 -29.24 14.17
CA ALA A 250 23.88 -30.05 14.80
C ALA A 250 23.36 -31.32 15.51
N SER A 251 22.03 -31.49 15.58
CA SER A 251 21.35 -32.59 16.27
C SER A 251 20.53 -33.49 15.32
N ARG A 252 20.77 -33.37 14.01
CA ARG A 252 20.34 -34.30 12.95
C ARG A 252 21.56 -34.90 12.25
#